data_AF-A0A533YCE7-F1
#
_entry.id   AF-A0A533YCE7-F1
#
_cell.length_a   1.000
_cell.length_b   1.000
_cell.length_c   1.000
_cell.angle_alpha   90.00
_cell.angle_beta   90.00
_cell.angle_gamma   90.00
#
_symmetry.space_group_name_H-M   'P 1'
#
loop_
_entity.id
_entity.type
_entity.pdbx_description
1 polymer ?
#
loop_
_entity_poly.entity_id
_entity_poly.type
_entity_poly.pdbx_seq_one_letter_code
_entity_poly.pdbx_strand_id
1 'polypeptide(L)' 'GDHVPFKEAGIPTIAIVSAGTHPHFHQPTDRAETVQPEILEMTARYVLALTYQLANPPP' A
#
# COMPACT_ATOMS: atom_id res chain seq x y z
N GLY A 1 -6.51 -8.70 -3.90
CA GLY A 1 -6.19 -8.53 -2.46
C GLY A 1 -7.44 -8.12 -1.72
N ASP A 2 -7.32 -7.86 -0.42
CA ASP A 2 -8.48 -7.70 0.47
C ASP A 2 -9.41 -6.53 0.14
N HIS A 3 -8.96 -5.60 -0.70
CA HIS A 3 -9.76 -4.48 -1.20
C HIS A 3 -10.86 -4.88 -2.22
N VAL A 4 -10.79 -6.08 -2.82
CA VAL A 4 -11.69 -6.49 -3.93
C VAL A 4 -13.17 -6.52 -3.51
N PRO A 5 -13.56 -7.16 -2.40
CA PRO A 5 -14.97 -7.17 -1.98
C PRO A 5 -15.56 -5.78 -1.72
N PHE A 6 -14.76 -4.83 -1.23
CA PHE A 6 -15.19 -3.45 -1.01
C PHE A 6 -15.49 -2.73 -2.33
N LYS A 7 -14.59 -2.88 -3.31
CA LYS A 7 -14.79 -2.36 -4.67
C LYS A 7 -16.05 -2.94 -5.30
N GLU A 8 -16.25 -4.25 -5.20
CA GLU A 8 -17.42 -4.94 -5.77
C GLU A 8 -18.74 -4.51 -5.12
N ALA A 9 -18.70 -4.11 -3.85
CA ALA A 9 -19.83 -3.52 -3.13
C ALA A 9 -20.06 -2.02 -3.44
N GLY A 10 -19.28 -1.42 -4.34
CA GLY A 10 -19.41 0.00 -4.71
C GLY A 10 -18.75 0.98 -3.75
N ILE A 11 -17.92 0.50 -2.81
CA ILE A 11 -17.17 1.36 -1.89
C ILE A 11 -15.93 1.91 -2.62
N PRO A 12 -15.72 3.24 -2.69
CA PRO A 12 -14.51 3.82 -3.25
C PRO A 12 -13.27 3.27 -2.52
N THR A 13 -12.39 2.62 -3.27
CA THR A 13 -11.27 1.88 -2.70
C THR A 13 -9.99 2.11 -3.49
N ILE A 14 -8.87 2.29 -2.80
CA ILE A 14 -7.53 2.42 -3.39
C ILE A 14 -6.66 1.32 -2.77
N ALA A 15 -5.95 0.56 -3.61
CA ALA A 15 -4.93 -0.38 -3.18
C ALA A 15 -3.54 0.20 -3.47
N ILE A 16 -2.71 0.34 -2.44
CA ILE A 16 -1.34 0.86 -2.55
C ILE A 16 -0.40 -0.33 -2.47
N VAL A 17 0.23 -0.66 -3.60
CA VAL A 17 1.19 -1.76 -3.72
C VAL A 17 2.38 -1.31 -4.56
N SER A 18 3.56 -1.84 -4.27
CA SER A 18 4.75 -1.60 -5.09
C SER A 18 4.62 -2.31 -6.45
N ALA A 19 4.93 -1.59 -7.53
CA ALA A 19 4.99 -2.16 -8.88
C ALA A 19 6.38 -2.74 -9.18
N GLY A 20 6.51 -3.43 -10.32
CA GLY A 20 7.76 -4.03 -10.78
C GLY A 20 7.92 -5.50 -10.38
N THR A 21 9.13 -6.02 -10.61
CA THR A 21 9.46 -7.42 -10.31
C THR A 21 9.70 -7.60 -8.82
N HIS A 22 8.99 -8.54 -8.20
CA HIS A 22 9.19 -8.96 -6.82
C HIS A 22 9.76 -10.38 -6.79
N PRO A 23 11.09 -10.57 -6.90
CA PRO A 23 11.70 -11.91 -7.05
C PRO A 23 11.49 -12.81 -5.83
N HIS A 24 11.23 -12.22 -4.66
CA HIS A 24 10.95 -12.93 -3.42
C HIS A 24 9.47 -13.25 -3.22
N PHE A 25 8.57 -12.70 -4.04
CA PHE A 25 7.12 -12.88 -3.87
C PHE A 25 6.72 -14.35 -3.99
N HIS A 26 5.94 -14.84 -3.01
CA HIS A 26 5.56 -16.25 -2.87
C HIS A 26 6.74 -17.22 -2.78
N GLN A 27 7.93 -16.75 -2.38
CA GLN A 27 9.11 -17.59 -2.16
C GLN A 27 9.51 -17.62 -0.68
N PRO A 28 10.17 -18.69 -0.20
CA PRO A 28 10.73 -18.74 1.16
C PRO A 28 11.81 -17.69 1.47
N THR A 29 12.26 -16.97 0.43
CA THR A 29 13.20 -15.86 0.54
C THR A 29 12.54 -14.53 0.88
N ASP A 30 11.20 -14.46 0.95
CA ASP A 30 10.47 -13.29 1.45
C ASP A 30 10.69 -13.16 2.97
N ARG A 31 11.75 -12.44 3.34
CA ARG A 31 12.26 -12.34 4.71
C ARG A 31 12.60 -10.89 5.05
N ALA A 32 12.82 -10.63 6.34
CA ALA A 32 13.16 -9.31 6.83
C ALA A 32 14.40 -8.72 6.15
N GLU A 33 15.38 -9.56 5.79
CA GLU A 33 16.62 -9.12 5.15
C GLU A 33 16.42 -8.66 3.69
N THR A 34 15.30 -9.03 3.06
CA THR A 34 14.96 -8.64 1.67
C THR A 34 14.04 -7.42 1.59
N VAL A 35 13.67 -6.85 2.73
CA VAL A 35 12.88 -5.62 2.80
C VAL A 35 13.71 -4.44 2.33
N GLN A 36 13.09 -3.54 1.56
CA GLN A 36 13.63 -2.25 1.13
C GLN A 36 13.06 -1.14 2.02
N PRO A 37 13.78 -0.64 3.04
CA PRO A 37 13.25 0.31 4.02
C PRO A 37 12.77 1.63 3.42
N GLU A 38 13.40 2.09 2.34
CA GLU A 38 13.04 3.31 1.62
C GLU A 38 11.64 3.24 1.00
N ILE A 39 11.23 2.04 0.54
CA ILE A 39 9.88 1.82 0.02
C ILE A 39 8.88 1.88 1.19
N LEU A 40 9.19 1.27 2.33
CA LEU A 40 8.33 1.33 3.52
C LEU A 40 8.13 2.76 4.01
N GLU A 41 9.21 3.54 4.09
CA GLU A 41 9.14 4.94 4.50
C GLU A 41 8.29 5.77 3.53
N MET A 42 8.51 5.61 2.22
CA MET A 42 7.75 6.33 1.20
C MET A 42 6.27 5.97 1.24
N THR A 43 5.93 4.68 1.37
CA THR A 43 4.55 4.22 1.50
C THR A 43 3.91 4.76 2.77
N ALA A 44 4.59 4.72 3.91
CA ALA A 44 4.07 5.25 5.17
C ALA A 44 3.76 6.74 5.08
N ARG A 45 4.68 7.54 4.53
CA ARG A 45 4.48 8.99 4.31
C ARG A 45 3.31 9.26 3.35
N TYR A 46 3.21 8.50 2.26
CA TYR A 46 2.14 8.67 1.29
C TYR A 46 0.76 8.32 1.86
N VAL A 47 0.63 7.17 2.53
CA VAL A 47 -0.63 6.73 3.16
C VAL A 47 -1.06 7.73 4.23
N LEU A 48 -0.12 8.21 5.06
CA LEU A 48 -0.42 9.22 6.07
C LEU A 48 -0.91 10.53 5.42
N ALA A 49 -0.21 11.04 4.42
CA ALA A 49 -0.60 12.27 3.76
C ALA A 49 -1.98 12.16 3.08
N LEU A 50 -2.24 11.06 2.36
CA LEU A 50 -3.51 10.80 1.69
C LEU A 50 -4.66 10.72 2.70
N THR A 51 -4.50 9.89 3.74
CA THR A 51 -5.53 9.71 4.76
C THR A 51 -5.79 11.00 5.53
N TYR A 52 -4.74 11.76 5.86
CA TYR A 52 -4.87 13.05 6.55
C TYR A 52 -5.63 14.08 5.72
N GLN A 53 -5.31 14.22 4.43
CA GLN A 53 -6.01 15.15 3.54
C GLN A 53 -7.49 14.78 3.34
N LEU A 54 -7.80 13.48 3.20
CA LEU A 54 -9.18 13.01 3.09
C LEU A 54 -9.99 13.23 4.37
N ALA A 55 -9.37 13.06 5.53
CA ALA A 55 -10.00 13.28 6.82
C ALA A 55 -10.12 14.76 7.20
N ASN A 56 -9.22 15.62 6.69
CA ASN A 56 -9.12 17.04 7.00
C ASN A 56 -9.12 17.88 5.71
N PRO A 57 -10.24 17.91 4.96
CA PRO A 57 -10.31 18.70 3.74
C PRO A 57 -10.12 20.19 4.05
N PRO A 58 -9.48 20.96 3.14
CA PRO A 58 -9.40 22.41 3.29
C PRO A 58 -10.82 23.03 3.36
N PRO A 59 -10.99 24.13 4.10
CA PRO A 59 -12.27 24.83 4.24
C PRO A 59 -12.80 25.38 2.91
#